data_AF-A0A314ZMU2-F1
#
_entry.id   AF-A0A314ZMU2-F1
#
_cell.length_a   1.000
_cell.length_b   1.000
_cell.length_c   1.000
_cell.angle_alpha   90.00
_cell.angle_beta   90.00
_cell.angle_gamma   90.00
#
_symmetry.space_group_name_H-M   'P 1'
#
loop_
_entity.id
_entity.type
_entity.pdbx_description
1 polymer ?
#
loop_
_entity_poly.entity_id
_entity_poly.type
_entity_poly.pdbx_seq_one_letter_code
_entity_poly.pdbx_strand_id
1 'polypeptide(L)'
;MAGREEGSDLDSLNLKECKAYLRRNGLRISGTKSVCIQRIEEHQRLKDGNGEALYPKSSFVVNCTGDVCKGDVVLFTQKVYEKFDKVTRHGRILGKRTVAGRVVKESYGAAKQQHTFTVEVLWSRGIKKLCPLFPLLVKGRNLYRLRTFRQRWSNEAERSKVLAEKHRRGEVARRVRAMKKSKKSAANGGVKRQKQSHFTRPNQIRKNNESEKGKHLDRLQKRTSLDLQTITVSFNIEQPYHQNS
;
A
#
# COMPACT_ATOMS: atom_id res chain seq x y z
N MET A 1 -0.18 15.53 -40.72
CA MET A 1 -0.75 14.41 -39.94
C MET A 1 0.06 13.17 -40.27
N ALA A 2 1.12 12.87 -39.51
CA ALA A 2 1.98 11.71 -39.75
C ALA A 2 1.54 10.55 -38.85
N GLY A 3 1.08 9.47 -39.48
CA GLY A 3 0.72 8.21 -38.81
C GLY A 3 1.97 7.49 -38.30
N ARG A 4 1.88 6.96 -37.07
CA ARG A 4 2.90 6.08 -36.48
C ARG A 4 2.81 4.69 -37.10
N GLU A 5 3.81 4.33 -37.89
CA GLU A 5 4.20 2.95 -38.12
C GLU A 5 5.39 2.61 -37.21
N GLU A 6 5.14 2.13 -35.99
CA GLU A 6 6.19 1.60 -35.09
C GLU A 6 6.00 0.09 -34.81
N GLY A 7 5.00 -0.55 -35.41
CA GLY A 7 4.65 -1.95 -35.13
C GLY A 7 5.49 -2.99 -35.89
N SER A 8 6.04 -2.64 -37.05
CA SER A 8 6.73 -3.59 -37.95
C SER A 8 8.23 -3.73 -37.69
N ASP A 9 8.85 -2.79 -36.96
CA ASP A 9 10.31 -2.72 -36.81
C ASP A 9 10.87 -3.51 -35.61
N LEU A 10 10.02 -3.97 -34.68
CA LEU A 10 10.50 -4.67 -33.48
C LEU A 10 10.76 -6.16 -33.69
N ASP A 11 10.09 -6.78 -34.65
CA ASP A 11 10.29 -8.20 -34.97
C ASP A 11 11.65 -8.46 -35.62
N SER A 12 12.18 -7.45 -36.33
CA SER A 12 13.51 -7.46 -36.95
C SER A 12 14.64 -7.40 -35.90
N LEU A 13 14.39 -6.82 -34.72
CA LEU A 13 15.41 -6.62 -33.69
C LEU A 13 16.01 -7.94 -33.20
N ASN A 14 17.32 -7.97 -33.06
CA ASN A 14 18.00 -9.08 -32.41
C ASN A 14 17.76 -9.02 -30.88
N LEU A 15 17.87 -10.17 -30.21
CA LEU A 15 17.79 -10.30 -28.75
C LEU A 15 18.75 -9.33 -28.02
N LYS A 16 19.92 -9.07 -28.59
CA LYS A 16 20.91 -8.14 -28.02
C LYS A 16 20.35 -6.71 -27.96
N GLU A 17 19.69 -6.26 -29.02
CA GLU A 17 19.08 -4.94 -29.12
C GLU A 17 17.86 -4.83 -28.21
N CYS A 18 17.03 -5.88 -28.18
CA CYS A 18 15.91 -5.97 -27.24
C CYS A 18 16.40 -5.80 -25.78
N LYS A 19 17.44 -6.54 -25.39
CA LYS A 19 18.03 -6.42 -24.04
C LYS A 19 18.66 -5.05 -23.79
N ALA A 20 19.23 -4.41 -24.81
CA ALA A 20 19.78 -3.06 -24.70
C ALA A 20 18.67 -2.03 -24.43
N TYR A 21 17.55 -2.10 -25.16
CA TYR A 21 16.37 -1.27 -24.89
C TYR A 21 15.86 -1.46 -23.46
N LEU A 22 15.66 -2.72 -23.04
CA LEU A 22 15.14 -3.03 -21.71
C LEU A 22 16.05 -2.48 -20.61
N ARG A 23 17.38 -2.64 -20.76
CA ARG A 23 18.36 -2.10 -19.81
C ARG A 23 18.29 -0.58 -19.72
N ARG A 24 18.24 0.12 -20.86
CA ARG A 24 18.18 1.59 -20.93
C ARG A 24 16.94 2.15 -20.21
N ASN A 25 15.83 1.42 -20.25
CA ASN A 25 14.57 1.82 -19.64
C ASN A 25 14.36 1.25 -18.21
N GLY A 26 15.37 0.58 -17.63
CA GLY A 26 15.28 -0.01 -16.29
C GLY A 26 14.30 -1.18 -16.19
N LEU A 27 14.00 -1.84 -17.31
CA LEU A 27 13.09 -2.97 -17.41
C LEU A 27 13.82 -4.30 -17.21
N ARG A 28 13.07 -5.34 -16.84
CA ARG A 28 13.61 -6.69 -16.64
C ARG A 28 14.14 -7.27 -17.95
N ILE A 29 15.42 -7.64 -17.98
CA ILE A 29 16.15 -8.13 -19.18
C ILE A 29 16.06 -9.66 -19.41
N SER A 30 15.47 -10.41 -18.49
CA SER A 30 15.40 -11.88 -18.60
C SER A 30 14.24 -12.34 -19.49
N GLY A 31 14.44 -13.45 -20.21
CA GLY A 31 13.42 -14.09 -21.04
C GLY A 31 13.96 -14.46 -22.42
N THR A 32 13.11 -15.08 -23.23
CA THR A 32 13.32 -15.33 -24.66
C THR A 32 13.22 -14.03 -25.47
N LYS A 33 13.57 -14.05 -26.77
CA LYS A 33 13.39 -12.90 -27.68
C LYS A 33 11.95 -12.41 -27.68
N SER A 34 10.98 -13.32 -27.84
CA SER A 34 9.54 -13.00 -27.82
C SER A 34 9.10 -12.31 -26.52
N VAL A 35 9.55 -12.80 -25.36
CA VAL A 35 9.24 -12.16 -24.07
C VAL A 35 9.86 -10.76 -23.95
N CYS A 36 11.03 -10.54 -24.55
CA CYS A 36 11.64 -9.22 -24.57
C CYS A 36 10.87 -8.27 -25.49
N ILE A 37 10.48 -8.72 -26.69
CA ILE A 37 9.69 -7.92 -27.65
C ILE A 37 8.35 -7.52 -27.04
N GLN A 38 7.58 -8.47 -26.51
CA GLN A 38 6.29 -8.18 -25.85
C GLN A 38 6.42 -7.14 -24.72
N ARG A 39 7.53 -7.20 -23.97
CA ARG A 39 7.79 -6.22 -22.91
C ARG A 39 8.14 -4.84 -23.45
N ILE A 40 8.83 -4.77 -24.59
CA ILE A 40 9.15 -3.51 -25.27
C ILE A 40 7.87 -2.89 -25.81
N GLU A 41 7.04 -3.67 -26.50
CA GLU A 41 5.75 -3.22 -27.03
C GLU A 41 4.84 -2.69 -25.92
N GLU A 42 4.66 -3.45 -24.84
CA GLU A 42 3.81 -3.00 -23.72
C GLU A 42 4.42 -1.77 -23.03
N HIS A 43 5.76 -1.66 -22.94
CA HIS A 43 6.40 -0.46 -22.41
C HIS A 43 6.15 0.76 -23.30
N GLN A 44 6.32 0.62 -24.62
CA GLN A 44 6.05 1.69 -25.58
C GLN A 44 4.58 2.11 -25.56
N ARG A 45 3.67 1.16 -25.35
CA ARG A 45 2.25 1.41 -25.19
C ARG A 45 1.93 2.18 -23.90
N LEU A 46 2.67 1.99 -22.83
CA LEU A 46 2.37 2.59 -21.51
C LEU A 46 3.16 3.89 -21.21
N LYS A 47 4.33 4.08 -21.83
CA LYS A 47 5.20 5.24 -21.61
C LYS A 47 4.52 6.55 -22.00
N ASP A 48 5.18 7.66 -21.69
CA ASP A 48 4.76 9.02 -22.09
C ASP A 48 3.35 9.39 -21.59
N GLY A 49 2.92 8.80 -20.47
CA GLY A 49 1.63 9.08 -19.84
C GLY A 49 0.45 8.28 -20.38
N ASN A 50 0.64 7.51 -21.46
CA ASN A 50 -0.44 6.77 -22.11
C ASN A 50 -1.06 5.69 -21.22
N GLY A 51 -0.32 5.18 -20.22
CA GLY A 51 -0.87 4.24 -19.24
C GLY A 51 -2.14 4.75 -18.53
N GLU A 52 -2.22 6.03 -18.15
CA GLU A 52 -3.41 6.58 -17.47
C GLU A 52 -4.59 6.76 -18.43
N ALA A 53 -4.32 6.95 -19.73
CA ALA A 53 -5.35 6.98 -20.77
C ALA A 53 -5.93 5.58 -21.04
N LEU A 54 -5.07 4.55 -21.10
CA LEU A 54 -5.48 3.15 -21.31
C LEU A 54 -6.17 2.53 -20.08
N TYR A 55 -5.78 2.96 -18.89
CA TYR A 55 -6.31 2.48 -17.63
C TYR A 55 -6.78 3.67 -16.78
N PRO A 56 -7.86 4.37 -17.20
CA PRO A 56 -8.32 5.57 -16.52
C PRO A 56 -8.89 5.22 -15.15
N LYS A 57 -8.75 6.13 -14.17
CA LYS A 57 -9.24 5.91 -12.80
C LYS A 57 -10.73 5.55 -12.74
N SER A 58 -11.53 6.11 -13.63
CA SER A 58 -12.97 5.84 -13.75
C SER A 58 -13.30 4.38 -14.07
N SER A 59 -12.37 3.62 -14.67
CA SER A 59 -12.59 2.21 -14.99
C SER A 59 -12.49 1.27 -13.77
N PHE A 60 -11.92 1.74 -12.65
CA PHE A 60 -11.74 0.95 -11.44
C PHE A 60 -12.95 1.06 -10.53
N VAL A 61 -14.05 0.40 -10.93
CA VAL A 61 -15.37 0.55 -10.30
C VAL A 61 -15.66 -0.46 -9.20
N VAL A 62 -14.94 -1.58 -9.14
CA VAL A 62 -15.24 -2.66 -8.18
C VAL A 62 -14.30 -2.61 -6.98
N ASN A 63 -14.83 -2.40 -5.78
CA ASN A 63 -14.04 -2.55 -4.55
C ASN A 63 -13.68 -4.03 -4.34
N CYS A 64 -12.39 -4.32 -4.22
CA CYS A 64 -11.86 -5.67 -4.02
C CYS A 64 -10.92 -5.74 -2.81
N THR A 65 -11.11 -4.86 -1.83
CA THR A 65 -10.32 -4.84 -0.60
C THR A 65 -10.44 -6.19 0.13
N GLY A 66 -9.32 -6.90 0.29
CA GLY A 66 -9.28 -8.28 0.84
C GLY A 66 -9.26 -9.38 -0.23
N ASP A 67 -9.85 -9.11 -1.39
CA ASP A 67 -10.16 -10.10 -2.43
C ASP A 67 -9.38 -9.92 -3.73
N VAL A 68 -8.27 -9.18 -3.70
CA VAL A 68 -7.36 -9.10 -4.84
C VAL A 68 -6.77 -10.48 -5.14
N CYS A 69 -6.81 -10.90 -6.40
CA CYS A 69 -6.24 -12.15 -6.87
C CYS A 69 -5.34 -11.95 -8.10
N LYS A 70 -4.60 -13.00 -8.49
CA LYS A 70 -3.79 -13.00 -9.71
C LYS A 70 -4.67 -12.66 -10.92
N GLY A 71 -4.17 -11.82 -11.81
CA GLY A 71 -4.87 -11.37 -13.02
C GLY A 71 -5.64 -10.06 -12.83
N ASP A 72 -5.97 -9.66 -11.60
CA ASP A 72 -6.66 -8.39 -11.36
C ASP A 72 -5.82 -7.21 -11.86
N VAL A 73 -6.48 -6.27 -12.54
CA VAL A 73 -5.95 -4.92 -12.80
C VAL A 73 -6.50 -4.02 -11.71
N VAL A 74 -5.62 -3.59 -10.80
CA VAL A 74 -5.99 -2.92 -9.54
C VAL A 74 -5.50 -1.47 -9.51
N LEU A 75 -6.26 -0.63 -8.82
CA LEU A 75 -5.92 0.74 -8.44
C LEU A 75 -5.91 0.83 -6.92
N PHE A 76 -4.78 1.24 -6.36
CA PHE A 76 -4.64 1.43 -4.91
C PHE A 76 -3.73 2.59 -4.59
N THR A 77 -3.91 3.13 -3.38
CA THR A 77 -3.04 4.17 -2.84
C THR A 77 -2.20 3.59 -1.71
N GLN A 78 -0.90 3.83 -1.75
CA GLN A 78 0.03 3.45 -0.68
C GLN A 78 0.72 4.68 -0.09
N LYS A 79 1.00 4.64 1.21
CA LYS A 79 1.87 5.62 1.86
C LYS A 79 3.31 5.33 1.44
N VAL A 80 4.01 6.38 1.01
CA VAL A 80 5.43 6.35 0.67
C VAL A 80 6.19 6.85 1.87
N TYR A 81 7.16 6.06 2.31
CA TYR A 81 8.02 6.40 3.44
C TYR A 81 9.37 6.87 2.94
N GLU A 82 10.04 7.65 3.76
CA GLU A 82 11.46 7.94 3.62
C GLU A 82 12.28 6.65 3.81
N LYS A 83 13.58 6.72 3.51
CA LYS A 83 14.49 5.64 3.87
C LYS A 83 14.34 5.39 5.38
N PHE A 84 14.13 4.14 5.73
CA PHE A 84 14.00 3.75 7.13
C PHE A 84 15.33 3.98 7.81
N ASP A 85 15.33 4.88 8.79
CA ASP A 85 16.47 5.05 9.67
C ASP A 85 16.45 3.93 10.73
N LYS A 86 17.53 3.15 10.73
CA LYS A 86 17.69 2.01 11.64
C LYS A 86 17.85 2.45 13.09
N VAL A 87 18.41 3.64 13.33
CA VAL A 87 18.70 4.19 14.66
C VAL A 87 17.39 4.66 15.30
N THR A 88 16.68 5.55 14.63
CA THR A 88 15.40 6.08 15.15
C THR A 88 14.25 5.08 15.03
N ARG A 89 14.40 3.98 14.27
CA ARG A 89 13.37 2.95 14.01
C ARG A 89 12.06 3.54 13.47
N HIS A 90 12.11 4.75 12.93
CA HIS A 90 10.99 5.49 12.41
C HIS A 90 11.29 5.89 10.96
N GLY A 91 10.31 5.69 10.08
CA GLY A 91 10.34 6.24 8.74
C GLY A 91 9.32 7.35 8.65
N ARG A 92 9.74 8.58 8.36
CA ARG A 92 8.80 9.67 8.10
C ARG A 92 7.95 9.34 6.88
N ILE A 93 6.66 9.64 6.96
CA ILE A 93 5.76 9.51 5.80
C ILE A 93 6.08 10.69 4.87
N LEU A 94 6.55 10.38 3.66
CA LEU A 94 6.79 11.39 2.62
C LEU A 94 5.50 11.81 1.91
N GLY A 95 4.51 10.91 1.88
CA GLY A 95 3.21 11.20 1.29
C GLY A 95 2.50 9.95 0.80
N LYS A 96 1.66 10.12 -0.22
CA LYS A 96 0.89 9.04 -0.85
C LYS A 96 1.25 8.90 -2.32
N ARG A 97 1.13 7.68 -2.83
CA ARG A 97 1.25 7.33 -4.25
C ARG A 97 0.08 6.45 -4.65
N THR A 98 -0.57 6.81 -5.73
CA THR A 98 -1.59 5.99 -6.39
C THR A 98 -0.92 5.16 -7.48
N VAL A 99 -1.23 3.87 -7.53
CA VAL A 99 -0.67 2.92 -8.50
C VAL A 99 -1.81 2.17 -9.16
N ALA A 100 -1.83 2.16 -10.48
CA ALA A 100 -2.56 1.18 -11.26
C ALA A 100 -1.58 0.08 -11.69
N GLY A 101 -1.97 -1.18 -11.56
CA GLY A 101 -1.09 -2.28 -11.92
C GLY A 101 -1.80 -3.62 -12.04
N ARG A 102 -1.16 -4.55 -12.74
CA ARG A 102 -1.65 -5.91 -12.94
C ARG A 102 -1.04 -6.83 -11.89
N VAL A 103 -1.85 -7.64 -11.22
CA VAL A 103 -1.37 -8.62 -10.25
C VAL A 103 -0.83 -9.84 -10.98
N VAL A 104 0.49 -9.97 -11.04
CA VAL A 104 1.17 -11.06 -11.76
C VAL A 104 1.34 -12.30 -10.90
N LYS A 105 1.62 -12.09 -9.60
CA LYS A 105 1.86 -13.18 -8.64
C LYS A 105 1.33 -12.82 -7.28
N GLU A 106 0.89 -13.83 -6.53
CA GLU A 106 0.54 -13.69 -5.12
C GLU A 106 0.99 -14.93 -4.34
N SER A 107 1.47 -14.73 -3.12
CA SER A 107 2.01 -15.81 -2.30
C SER A 107 1.70 -15.64 -0.81
N TYR A 108 1.45 -16.77 -0.14
CA TYR A 108 1.29 -16.84 1.30
C TYR A 108 2.58 -17.34 1.92
N GLY A 109 3.32 -16.47 2.61
CA GLY A 109 4.56 -16.87 3.28
C GLY A 109 4.30 -17.85 4.42
N ALA A 110 4.73 -19.11 4.27
CA ALA A 110 4.46 -20.21 5.20
C ALA A 110 4.91 -19.93 6.65
N ALA A 111 6.02 -19.22 6.85
CA ALA A 111 6.57 -18.95 8.18
C ALA A 111 5.86 -17.80 8.92
N LYS A 112 5.48 -16.73 8.21
CA LYS A 112 5.05 -15.45 8.81
C LYS A 112 3.62 -15.03 8.44
N GLN A 113 2.87 -15.84 7.68
CA GLN A 113 1.55 -15.49 7.11
C GLN A 113 1.56 -14.13 6.39
N GLN A 114 2.68 -13.79 5.76
CA GLN A 114 2.75 -12.57 4.96
C GLN A 114 2.17 -12.88 3.59
N HIS A 115 0.94 -12.43 3.36
CA HIS A 115 0.38 -12.40 2.02
C HIS A 115 1.05 -11.28 1.23
N THR A 116 1.69 -11.62 0.13
CA THR A 116 2.45 -10.67 -0.70
C THR A 116 2.03 -10.80 -2.15
N PHE A 117 1.97 -9.68 -2.84
CA PHE A 117 1.61 -9.55 -4.23
C PHE A 117 2.78 -8.95 -5.01
N THR A 118 3.01 -9.46 -6.21
CA THR A 118 3.83 -8.82 -7.23
C THR A 118 2.89 -8.14 -8.21
N VAL A 119 2.86 -6.83 -8.16
CA VAL A 119 2.06 -5.97 -9.04
C VAL A 119 2.99 -5.37 -10.08
N GLU A 120 2.75 -5.67 -11.34
CA GLU A 120 3.42 -4.98 -12.44
C GLU A 120 2.74 -3.64 -12.68
N VAL A 121 3.48 -2.55 -12.52
CA VAL A 121 2.93 -1.19 -12.59
C VAL A 121 2.52 -0.87 -14.02
N LEU A 122 1.29 -0.40 -14.22
CA LEU A 122 0.85 0.14 -15.52
C LEU A 122 1.12 1.64 -15.55
N TRP A 123 0.73 2.35 -14.49
CA TRP A 123 1.07 3.75 -14.26
C TRP A 123 1.05 4.07 -12.76
N SER A 124 1.68 5.19 -12.41
CA SER A 124 1.75 5.67 -11.04
C SER A 124 1.63 7.19 -10.99
N ARG A 125 1.01 7.71 -9.92
CA ARG A 125 0.88 9.15 -9.65
C ARG A 125 1.22 9.46 -8.19
N GLY A 126 1.83 10.62 -7.93
CA GLY A 126 2.22 11.07 -6.59
C GLY A 126 3.71 10.85 -6.29
N ILE A 127 4.05 10.82 -4.99
CA ILE A 127 5.45 10.88 -4.53
C ILE A 127 6.27 9.67 -5.00
N LYS A 128 7.49 9.92 -5.51
CA LYS A 128 8.43 8.90 -6.03
C LYS A 128 7.75 7.98 -7.06
N LYS A 129 7.17 8.56 -8.11
CA LYS A 129 6.45 7.84 -9.18
C LYS A 129 7.23 6.60 -9.66
N LEU A 130 6.52 5.49 -9.86
CA LEU A 130 7.09 4.27 -10.43
C LEU A 130 7.01 4.29 -11.95
N CYS A 131 8.03 3.76 -12.60
CA CYS A 131 8.02 3.54 -14.04
C CYS A 131 7.00 2.45 -14.42
N PRO A 132 6.42 2.52 -15.63
CA PRO A 132 5.66 1.41 -16.19
C PRO A 132 6.46 0.11 -16.20
N LEU A 133 5.75 -1.01 -16.05
CA LEU A 133 6.26 -2.37 -15.94
C LEU A 133 7.24 -2.63 -14.78
N PHE A 134 7.35 -1.70 -13.82
CA PHE A 134 8.11 -1.95 -12.61
C PHE A 134 7.44 -3.05 -11.76
N PRO A 135 8.17 -4.10 -11.35
CA PRO A 135 7.61 -5.15 -10.51
C PRO A 135 7.55 -4.71 -9.03
N LEU A 136 6.40 -4.18 -8.61
CA LEU A 136 6.16 -3.73 -7.24
C LEU A 136 5.76 -4.89 -6.33
N LEU A 137 6.61 -5.20 -5.35
CA LEU A 137 6.28 -6.15 -4.29
C LEU A 137 5.54 -5.46 -3.14
N VAL A 138 4.29 -5.84 -2.89
CA VAL A 138 3.42 -5.22 -1.87
C VAL A 138 2.79 -6.27 -0.96
N LYS A 139 2.79 -6.02 0.35
CA LYS A 139 2.11 -6.89 1.33
C LYS A 139 0.60 -6.62 1.30
N GLY A 140 -0.23 -7.65 1.44
CA GLY A 140 -1.70 -7.52 1.41
C GLY A 140 -2.23 -6.48 2.38
N ARG A 141 -1.72 -6.47 3.62
CA ARG A 141 -2.07 -5.44 4.62
C ARG A 141 -1.78 -3.99 4.17
N ASN A 142 -0.80 -3.79 3.29
CA ASN A 142 -0.45 -2.48 2.77
C ASN A 142 -1.26 -2.16 1.51
N LEU A 143 -1.49 -3.16 0.66
CA LEU A 143 -2.33 -3.06 -0.54
C LEU A 143 -3.74 -2.59 -0.17
N TYR A 144 -4.34 -3.24 0.82
CA TYR A 144 -5.72 -3.00 1.26
C TYR A 144 -5.91 -1.77 2.16
N ARG A 145 -4.81 -1.17 2.65
CA ARG A 145 -4.87 -0.19 3.75
C ARG A 145 -5.69 1.06 3.42
N LEU A 146 -5.70 1.51 2.18
CA LEU A 146 -6.44 2.69 1.72
C LEU A 146 -7.51 2.31 0.69
N ARG A 147 -8.08 1.11 0.84
CA ARG A 147 -8.95 0.44 -0.13
C ARG A 147 -8.24 0.12 -1.44
N THR A 148 -8.75 -0.89 -2.12
CA THR A 148 -8.28 -1.29 -3.45
C THR A 148 -9.47 -1.50 -4.34
N PHE A 149 -9.39 -0.95 -5.54
CA PHE A 149 -10.40 -1.11 -6.57
C PHE A 149 -9.80 -1.87 -7.74
N ARG A 150 -10.62 -2.54 -8.53
CA ARG A 150 -10.21 -3.25 -9.74
C ARG A 150 -11.10 -2.89 -10.91
N GLN A 151 -10.57 -3.14 -12.10
CA GLN A 151 -11.40 -3.28 -13.30
C GLN A 151 -12.19 -4.59 -13.25
N ARG A 152 -13.32 -4.61 -13.96
CA ARG A 152 -14.06 -5.85 -14.19
C ARG A 152 -13.24 -6.76 -15.12
N TRP A 153 -13.31 -8.05 -14.88
CA TRP A 153 -12.78 -9.02 -15.83
C TRP A 153 -13.77 -9.13 -16.99
N SER A 154 -13.27 -9.49 -18.18
CA SER A 154 -14.15 -9.86 -19.29
C SER A 154 -15.07 -11.02 -18.91
N ASN A 155 -14.57 -11.95 -18.08
CA ASN A 155 -15.32 -13.03 -17.48
C ASN A 155 -15.15 -13.07 -15.95
N GLU A 156 -16.20 -12.68 -15.22
CA GLU A 156 -16.18 -12.64 -13.76
C GLU A 156 -16.28 -14.04 -13.12
N ALA A 157 -16.78 -15.04 -13.85
CA ALA A 157 -16.82 -16.43 -13.39
C ALA A 157 -15.41 -17.04 -13.34
N GLU A 158 -14.56 -16.72 -14.32
CA GLU A 158 -13.14 -17.11 -14.29
C GLU A 158 -12.42 -16.49 -13.10
N ARG A 159 -12.67 -15.20 -12.85
CA ARG A 159 -12.12 -14.52 -11.69
C ARG A 159 -12.53 -15.22 -10.39
N SER A 160 -13.79 -15.61 -10.28
CA SER A 160 -14.33 -16.30 -9.10
C SER A 160 -13.60 -17.62 -8.83
N LYS A 161 -13.29 -18.40 -9.88
CA LYS A 161 -12.48 -19.62 -9.77
C LYS A 161 -11.07 -19.32 -9.25
N VAL A 162 -10.40 -18.31 -9.79
CA VAL A 162 -9.05 -17.90 -9.36
C VAL A 162 -9.04 -17.41 -7.90
N LEU A 163 -10.07 -16.67 -7.49
CA LEU A 163 -10.23 -16.17 -6.13
C LEU A 163 -10.49 -17.30 -5.13
N ALA A 164 -11.37 -18.24 -5.47
CA ALA A 164 -11.64 -19.42 -4.66
C ALA A 164 -10.37 -20.25 -4.43
N GLU A 165 -9.58 -20.48 -5.47
CA GLU A 165 -8.30 -21.19 -5.35
C GLU A 165 -7.31 -20.45 -4.44
N LYS A 166 -7.21 -19.13 -4.57
CA LYS A 166 -6.42 -18.28 -3.66
C LYS A 166 -6.84 -18.48 -2.21
N HIS A 167 -8.14 -18.51 -1.92
CA HIS A 167 -8.66 -18.68 -0.57
C HIS A 167 -8.39 -20.07 -0.02
N ARG A 168 -8.63 -21.11 -0.82
CA ARG A 168 -8.31 -22.50 -0.48
C ARG A 168 -6.85 -22.67 -0.10
N ARG A 169 -5.92 -22.19 -0.93
CA ARG A 169 -4.48 -22.23 -0.62
C ARG A 169 -4.13 -21.42 0.64
N GLY A 170 -4.78 -20.28 0.84
CA GLY A 170 -4.65 -19.47 2.05
C GLY A 170 -5.10 -20.22 3.31
N GLU A 171 -6.22 -20.94 3.25
CA GLU A 171 -6.73 -21.77 4.35
C GLU A 171 -5.79 -22.91 4.69
N VAL A 172 -5.30 -23.64 3.69
CA VAL A 172 -4.32 -24.72 3.88
C VAL A 172 -3.07 -24.17 4.59
N ALA A 173 -2.54 -23.03 4.15
CA ALA A 173 -1.39 -22.39 4.79
C ALA A 173 -1.67 -21.98 6.25
N ARG A 174 -2.89 -21.51 6.55
CA ARG A 174 -3.31 -21.21 7.92
C ARG A 174 -3.40 -22.47 8.78
N ARG A 175 -4.00 -23.56 8.28
CA ARG A 175 -4.12 -24.86 8.98
C ARG A 175 -2.75 -25.45 9.30
N VAL A 176 -1.83 -25.49 8.33
CA VAL A 176 -0.46 -25.99 8.53
C VAL A 176 0.27 -25.22 9.63
N ARG A 177 0.11 -23.89 9.69
CA ARG A 177 0.72 -23.08 10.76
C ARG A 177 0.08 -23.36 12.12
N ALA A 178 -1.25 -23.51 12.19
CA ALA A 178 -1.94 -23.83 13.43
C ALA A 178 -1.41 -25.14 14.03
N MET A 179 -1.23 -26.17 13.20
CA MET A 179 -0.63 -27.45 13.60
C MET A 179 0.83 -27.31 14.05
N LYS A 180 1.65 -26.49 13.37
CA LYS A 180 3.04 -26.24 13.81
C LYS A 180 3.09 -25.49 15.14
N LYS A 181 2.18 -24.54 15.35
CA LYS A 181 2.07 -23.78 16.60
C LYS A 181 1.65 -24.70 17.76
N SER A 182 0.67 -25.58 17.55
CA SER A 182 0.20 -26.52 18.57
C SER A 182 1.28 -27.55 18.94
N LYS A 183 2.00 -28.10 17.95
CA LYS A 183 3.15 -29.00 18.20
C LYS A 183 4.25 -28.32 19.00
N LYS A 184 4.58 -27.06 18.69
CA LYS A 184 5.57 -26.28 19.46
C LYS A 184 5.12 -26.02 20.90
N SER A 185 3.83 -25.74 21.13
CA SER A 185 3.31 -25.59 22.49
C SER A 185 3.23 -26.90 23.28
N ALA A 186 3.03 -28.03 22.60
CA ALA A 186 3.04 -29.36 23.22
C ALA A 186 4.46 -29.82 23.59
N ALA A 187 5.44 -29.59 22.72
CA ALA A 187 6.85 -29.91 22.97
C ALA A 187 7.47 -29.05 24.09
N ASN A 188 6.99 -27.81 24.26
CA ASN A 188 7.40 -26.92 25.35
C ASN A 188 6.58 -27.13 26.64
N GLY A 189 5.72 -28.16 26.68
CA GLY A 189 4.83 -28.48 27.80
C GLY A 189 5.51 -29.18 28.98
N GLY A 190 6.73 -28.77 29.34
CA GLY A 190 7.30 -29.09 30.65
C GLY A 190 6.51 -28.38 31.74
N VAL A 191 5.82 -29.16 32.58
CA VAL A 191 5.16 -28.82 33.86
C VAL A 191 4.58 -27.40 33.96
N LYS A 192 3.32 -27.23 33.54
CA LYS A 192 2.49 -26.13 34.03
C LYS A 192 2.24 -26.35 35.52
N ARG A 193 2.90 -25.58 36.40
CA ARG A 193 2.43 -25.33 37.77
C ARG A 193 0.98 -24.87 37.68
N GLN A 194 0.04 -25.71 38.11
CA GLN A 194 -1.33 -25.32 38.40
C GLN A 194 -1.29 -24.21 39.45
N LYS A 195 -1.51 -22.96 39.05
CA LYS A 195 -1.91 -21.93 39.99
C LYS A 195 -3.38 -22.17 40.24
N GLN A 196 -3.70 -22.85 41.35
CA GLN A 196 -5.06 -23.01 41.84
C GLN A 196 -5.71 -21.62 41.95
N SER A 197 -6.65 -21.33 41.05
CA SER A 197 -7.57 -20.22 41.23
C SER A 197 -8.63 -20.69 42.23
N HIS A 198 -8.50 -20.28 43.49
CA HIS A 198 -9.58 -20.40 44.45
C HIS A 198 -10.77 -19.58 43.95
N PHE A 199 -11.82 -20.27 43.52
CA PHE A 199 -13.17 -19.72 43.46
C PHE A 199 -13.87 -20.08 44.76
N THR A 200 -14.09 -19.10 45.63
CA THR A 200 -15.26 -19.07 46.52
C THR A 200 -15.67 -17.61 46.77
N ARG A 201 -16.90 -17.33 46.35
CA ARG A 201 -17.75 -16.11 46.36
C ARG A 201 -18.00 -15.56 47.79
N PRO A 202 -18.64 -14.37 48.04
CA PRO A 202 -19.72 -13.78 47.22
C PRO A 202 -19.85 -12.24 47.11
N ASN A 203 -20.73 -11.92 46.15
CA ASN A 203 -21.38 -10.68 45.77
C ASN A 203 -22.09 -9.95 46.94
N GLN A 204 -21.89 -8.63 47.11
CA GLN A 204 -22.87 -7.75 47.75
C GLN A 204 -23.00 -6.43 46.98
N ILE A 205 -24.16 -6.29 46.33
CA ILE A 205 -24.77 -5.03 45.93
C ILE A 205 -25.64 -4.55 47.11
N ARG A 206 -25.52 -3.27 47.50
CA ARG A 206 -26.58 -2.37 48.02
C ARG A 206 -25.95 -1.00 48.33
N LYS A 207 -26.24 0.03 47.52
CA LYS A 207 -27.30 1.07 47.65
C LYS A 207 -26.88 2.26 48.52
N ASN A 208 -27.09 3.45 47.93
CA ASN A 208 -26.88 4.82 48.39
C ASN A 208 -27.37 5.12 49.83
N ASN A 209 -26.74 6.13 50.46
CA ASN A 209 -27.43 7.35 50.89
C ASN A 209 -26.43 8.48 51.19
N GLU A 210 -26.82 9.70 50.80
CA GLU A 210 -26.21 10.99 51.12
C GLU A 210 -26.42 11.36 52.60
N SER A 211 -25.49 12.13 53.18
CA SER A 211 -25.75 13.50 53.67
C SER A 211 -24.57 14.06 54.50
N GLU A 212 -24.06 15.23 54.07
CA GLU A 212 -23.58 16.40 54.86
C GLU A 212 -22.44 16.23 55.91
N LYS A 213 -21.51 17.15 56.18
CA LYS A 213 -21.18 18.55 55.84
C LYS A 213 -19.78 18.81 56.44
N GLY A 214 -18.97 19.73 55.88
CA GLY A 214 -17.94 20.44 56.69
C GLY A 214 -16.58 20.77 56.06
N LYS A 215 -16.54 21.84 55.27
CA LYS A 215 -15.55 22.96 55.23
C LYS A 215 -14.03 22.67 55.34
N HIS A 216 -13.29 23.00 54.27
CA HIS A 216 -12.21 24.01 54.33
C HIS A 216 -11.88 24.54 52.92
N LEU A 217 -12.08 25.85 52.73
CA LEU A 217 -11.68 26.67 51.60
C LEU A 217 -10.38 27.38 52.01
N ASP A 218 -9.31 27.36 51.21
CA ASP A 218 -8.72 28.58 50.61
C ASP A 218 -7.42 28.34 49.80
N ARG A 219 -7.16 29.25 48.85
CA ARG A 219 -5.96 29.44 47.98
C ARG A 219 -5.72 28.39 46.88
N LEU A 220 -5.62 28.71 45.60
CA LEU A 220 -5.17 29.94 44.95
C LEU A 220 -5.66 29.94 43.48
N GLN A 221 -6.50 30.91 43.10
CA GLN A 221 -6.75 31.29 41.70
C GLN A 221 -5.84 32.48 41.33
N LYS A 222 -5.21 32.41 40.15
CA LYS A 222 -4.85 33.52 39.23
C LYS A 222 -3.87 32.93 38.20
N ARG A 223 -4.15 32.91 36.89
CA ARG A 223 -4.48 34.05 36.03
C ARG A 223 -5.02 33.55 34.68
N THR A 224 -6.08 34.18 34.20
CA THR A 224 -6.41 34.31 32.78
C THR A 224 -6.65 35.79 32.46
N SER A 225 -6.18 36.18 31.26
CA SER A 225 -6.60 37.31 30.40
C SER A 225 -6.09 38.74 30.65
N LEU A 226 -6.06 39.47 29.52
CA LEU A 226 -5.62 40.85 29.21
C LEU A 226 -4.11 40.97 28.86
N ASP A 227 -3.68 41.46 27.68
CA ASP A 227 -4.20 42.59 26.90
C ASP A 227 -4.03 42.48 25.37
N LEU A 228 -4.96 43.10 24.65
CA LEU A 228 -4.85 43.60 23.27
C LEU A 228 -4.44 45.08 23.35
N GLN A 229 -3.40 45.50 22.61
CA GLN A 229 -3.31 46.87 22.09
C GLN A 229 -2.35 46.96 20.89
N THR A 230 -2.96 47.21 19.73
CA THR A 230 -2.59 48.09 18.62
C THR A 230 -1.18 48.72 18.58
N ILE A 231 -0.42 48.46 17.50
CA ILE A 231 0.40 49.49 16.84
C ILE A 231 0.28 49.33 15.31
N THR A 232 -0.27 50.37 14.69
CA THR A 232 -0.25 50.71 13.27
C THR A 232 0.99 51.56 13.01
N VAL A 233 1.85 51.27 12.02
CA VAL A 233 2.59 52.26 11.20
C VAL A 233 3.06 51.61 9.87
N SER A 234 2.41 52.06 8.79
CA SER A 234 2.91 52.50 7.46
C SER A 234 3.91 51.69 6.61
N PHE A 235 3.45 51.37 5.39
CA PHE A 235 4.02 51.67 4.07
C PHE A 235 5.54 51.62 3.85
N ASN A 236 5.99 50.77 2.92
CA ASN A 236 6.40 51.24 1.59
C ASN A 236 6.46 50.12 0.55
N ILE A 237 5.76 50.38 -0.55
CA ILE A 237 5.84 49.74 -1.86
C ILE A 237 7.00 50.42 -2.59
N GLU A 238 7.91 49.66 -3.21
CA GLU A 238 8.59 50.14 -4.43
C GLU A 238 9.20 48.98 -5.25
N GLN A 239 8.54 48.74 -6.37
CA GLN A 239 9.06 48.31 -7.68
C GLN A 239 8.43 49.34 -8.67
N PRO A 240 8.86 49.55 -9.94
CA PRO A 240 9.85 48.84 -10.76
C PRO A 240 10.70 49.77 -11.70
N TYR A 241 11.34 49.15 -12.72
CA TYR A 241 11.84 49.60 -14.05
C TYR A 241 13.37 49.53 -14.23
N HIS A 242 13.95 48.60 -15.02
CA HIS A 242 14.01 48.37 -16.48
C HIS A 242 15.11 49.15 -17.24
N GLN A 243 15.86 48.39 -18.06
CA GLN A 243 16.57 48.71 -19.32
C GLN A 243 18.11 48.93 -19.34
N ASN A 244 18.73 48.03 -20.12
CA ASN A 244 19.70 48.23 -21.21
C ASN A 244 20.97 49.06 -20.96
N SER A 245 22.13 48.40 -20.92
CA SER A 245 23.05 48.21 -22.07
C SER A 245 24.18 47.26 -21.67
#